data_AF-A0A2D9T294-F1
#
_entry.id   AF-A0A2D9T294-F1
#
_cell.length_a   1.000
_cell.length_b   1.000
_cell.length_c   1.000
_cell.angle_alpha   90.00
_cell.angle_beta   90.00
_cell.angle_gamma   90.00
#
_symmetry.space_group_name_H-M   'P 1'
#
loop_
_entity.id
_entity.type
_entity.pdbx_description
1 polymer ?
#
loop_
_entity_poly.entity_id
_entity_poly.type
_entity_poly.pdbx_seq_one_letter_code
_entity_poly.pdbx_strand_id
1 'polypeptide(L)'
;MWAFLMPLAGRGSGALRAVRQRRPIADVRTDMHRMHSMGRKRTIRYRERDLEVESVDFTTREEHWNEYALGDGATVRVRVLPVEMLVATRERNEAGDPLVVVSNQVLVQYLRPEEGTEDER
;
A
#
# COMPACT_ATOMS: atom_id res chain seq x y z
N MET A 1 -64.69 -21.79 17.45
CA MET A 1 -64.02 -21.50 16.16
C MET A 1 -63.24 -20.20 16.33
N TRP A 2 -61.90 -20.29 16.53
CA TRP A 2 -60.80 -19.30 16.28
C TRP A 2 -60.87 -17.90 16.95
N ALA A 3 -59.81 -17.22 17.39
CA ALA A 3 -58.37 -17.48 17.59
C ALA A 3 -57.78 -16.36 18.48
N PHE A 4 -56.66 -16.68 19.12
CA PHE A 4 -55.70 -15.80 19.81
C PHE A 4 -55.18 -14.63 18.93
N LEU A 5 -54.86 -13.47 19.53
CA LEU A 5 -53.66 -12.70 19.15
C LEU A 5 -53.21 -11.69 20.21
N MET A 6 -51.89 -11.65 20.35
CA MET A 6 -51.03 -11.05 21.38
C MET A 6 -50.73 -9.55 21.19
N PRO A 7 -50.07 -8.90 22.17
CA PRO A 7 -49.75 -7.48 22.15
C PRO A 7 -48.47 -7.16 21.35
N LEU A 8 -48.46 -6.02 20.65
CA LEU A 8 -47.28 -5.44 20.01
C LEU A 8 -46.61 -4.44 20.98
N ALA A 9 -45.53 -4.86 21.63
CA ALA A 9 -44.57 -3.97 22.28
C ALA A 9 -43.37 -3.75 21.34
N GLY A 10 -43.36 -2.61 20.65
CA GLY A 10 -42.21 -2.15 19.87
C GLY A 10 -41.16 -1.51 20.78
N ARG A 11 -40.04 -2.19 21.00
CA ARG A 11 -38.83 -1.65 21.63
C ARG A 11 -37.61 -2.02 20.77
N GLY A 12 -37.32 -1.20 19.76
CA GLY A 12 -36.12 -1.30 18.95
C GLY A 12 -35.07 -0.29 19.42
N SER A 13 -34.25 -0.69 20.39
CA SER A 13 -33.05 0.04 20.80
C SER A 13 -31.98 -0.16 19.73
N GLY A 14 -31.69 0.88 18.95
CA GLY A 14 -30.60 0.89 17.99
C GLY A 14 -29.26 0.97 18.71
N ALA A 15 -28.67 -0.18 19.05
CA ALA A 15 -27.29 -0.25 19.48
C ALA A 15 -26.38 -0.15 18.25
N LEU A 16 -25.80 1.03 18.04
CA LEU A 16 -24.66 1.23 17.14
C LEU A 16 -23.51 0.34 17.61
N ARG A 17 -23.25 -0.76 16.90
CA ARG A 17 -22.07 -1.59 17.12
C ARG A 17 -20.84 -0.79 16.70
N ALA A 18 -20.01 -0.44 17.69
CA ALA A 18 -18.72 0.18 17.49
C ALA A 18 -17.85 -0.71 16.58
N VAL A 19 -17.47 -0.17 15.43
CA VAL A 19 -16.44 -0.74 14.56
C VAL A 19 -15.15 -0.78 15.37
N ARG A 20 -14.73 -1.99 15.75
CA ARG A 20 -13.52 -2.24 16.52
C ARG A 20 -12.35 -1.79 15.65
N GLN A 21 -11.75 -0.66 15.99
CA GLN A 21 -10.51 -0.17 15.37
C GLN A 21 -9.48 -1.30 15.41
N ARG A 22 -9.17 -1.89 14.24
CA ARG A 22 -8.05 -2.81 14.10
C ARG A 22 -6.79 -2.01 14.42
N ARG A 23 -5.97 -2.55 15.33
CA ARG A 23 -4.73 -1.91 15.81
C ARG A 23 -3.88 -1.43 14.62
N PRO A 24 -3.21 -0.27 14.70
CA PRO A 24 -2.22 0.08 13.69
C PRO A 24 -1.16 -1.03 13.64
N ILE A 25 -1.00 -1.65 12.48
CA ILE A 25 0.08 -2.59 12.22
C ILE A 25 1.36 -1.79 12.44
N ALA A 26 2.19 -2.29 13.35
CA ALA A 26 3.38 -1.64 13.84
C ALA A 26 4.20 -1.04 12.68
N ASP A 27 4.57 0.22 12.87
CA ASP A 27 5.58 0.94 12.11
C ASP A 27 6.77 0.00 11.88
N VAL A 28 6.89 -0.49 10.64
CA VAL A 28 8.03 -1.30 10.24
C VAL A 28 9.19 -0.32 10.24
N ARG A 29 9.95 -0.31 11.35
CA ARG A 29 11.27 0.30 11.43
C ARG A 29 12.03 -0.15 10.19
N THR A 30 12.09 0.75 9.22
CA THR A 30 12.76 0.50 7.95
C THR A 30 14.23 0.49 8.31
N ASP A 31 14.80 -0.71 8.43
CA ASP A 31 16.24 -0.88 8.53
C ASP A 31 16.85 -0.11 7.36
N MET A 32 17.61 0.93 7.70
CA MET A 32 18.38 1.73 6.75
C MET A 32 19.30 0.77 6.01
N HIS A 33 18.87 0.30 4.83
CA HIS A 33 19.75 -0.26 3.83
C HIS A 33 20.65 0.88 3.35
N ARG A 34 21.73 1.11 4.09
CA ARG A 34 22.83 1.99 3.71
C ARG A 34 23.56 1.31 2.55
N MET A 35 23.04 1.49 1.33
CA MET A 35 23.65 0.93 0.14
C MET A 35 24.82 1.85 -0.29
N HIS A 36 26.03 1.34 -0.10
CA HIS A 36 27.29 2.02 -0.41
C HIS A 36 27.48 2.18 -1.93
N SER A 37 26.90 3.23 -2.53
CA SER A 37 27.44 3.82 -3.76
C SER A 37 26.92 5.24 -3.97
N MET A 38 27.41 6.20 -3.19
CA MET A 38 27.14 7.62 -3.44
C MET A 38 27.89 8.10 -4.69
N GLY A 39 27.24 8.96 -5.49
CA GLY A 39 27.91 9.76 -6.53
C GLY A 39 28.49 8.97 -7.70
N ARG A 40 28.11 7.70 -7.87
CA ARG A 40 28.65 6.88 -8.96
C ARG A 40 27.89 7.19 -10.24
N LYS A 41 28.51 8.02 -11.08
CA LYS A 41 28.03 8.26 -12.44
C LYS A 41 28.10 6.96 -13.23
N ARG A 42 27.02 6.64 -13.93
CA ARG A 42 26.95 5.49 -14.83
C ARG A 42 25.98 5.75 -15.96
N THR A 43 26.15 5.03 -17.06
CA THR A 43 25.20 5.04 -18.16
C THR A 43 24.21 3.89 -17.97
N ILE A 44 22.92 4.17 -18.06
CA ILE A 44 21.86 3.17 -18.06
C ILE A 44 21.11 3.21 -19.39
N ARG A 45 20.59 2.06 -19.84
CA ARG A 45 19.61 2.02 -20.92
C ARG A 45 18.25 2.34 -20.33
N TYR A 46 17.63 3.43 -20.78
CA TYR A 46 16.28 3.82 -20.38
C TYR A 46 15.42 4.02 -21.63
N ARG A 47 14.40 3.18 -21.77
CA ARG A 47 13.63 3.04 -23.02
C ARG A 47 14.60 2.74 -24.18
N GLU A 48 14.56 3.55 -25.24
CA GLU A 48 15.35 3.35 -26.46
C GLU A 48 16.65 4.19 -26.50
N ARG A 49 17.05 4.79 -25.37
CA ARG A 49 18.22 5.66 -25.30
C ARG A 49 19.09 5.38 -24.07
N ASP A 50 20.33 5.85 -24.15
CA ASP A 50 21.30 5.75 -23.07
C ASP A 50 21.28 7.04 -22.25
N LEU A 51 21.21 6.91 -20.93
CA LEU A 51 21.17 8.04 -20.00
C LEU A 51 22.36 8.00 -19.07
N GLU A 52 23.08 9.13 -18.98
CA GLU A 52 24.01 9.38 -17.90
C GLU A 52 23.24 9.73 -16.63
N VAL A 53 23.44 8.92 -15.58
CA VAL A 53 22.75 9.06 -14.30
C VAL A 53 23.73 9.02 -13.14
N GLU A 54 23.32 9.60 -12.02
CA GLU A 54 24.03 9.57 -10.75
C GLU A 54 23.13 9.01 -9.65
N SER A 55 23.68 8.13 -8.83
CA SER A 55 23.00 7.61 -7.64
C SER A 55 22.95 8.67 -6.54
N VAL A 56 21.76 8.87 -5.97
CA VAL A 56 21.54 9.81 -4.87
C VAL A 56 20.96 9.11 -3.66
N ASP A 57 21.32 9.63 -2.48
CA ASP A 57 20.72 9.19 -1.23
C ASP A 57 19.29 9.69 -1.11
N PHE A 58 18.45 8.90 -0.45
CA PHE A 58 17.09 9.30 -0.13
C PHE A 58 16.68 8.78 1.25
N THR A 59 15.64 9.38 1.79
CA THR A 59 14.98 8.91 3.01
C THR A 59 13.51 8.75 2.70
N THR A 60 12.99 7.54 2.93
CA THR A 60 11.55 7.29 2.85
C THR A 60 10.84 8.12 3.91
N ARG A 61 9.93 9.00 3.46
CA ARG A 61 9.06 9.76 4.37
C ARG A 61 7.79 9.02 4.72
N GLU A 62 7.17 8.40 3.71
CA GLU A 62 5.88 7.73 3.84
C GLU A 62 5.70 6.73 2.69
N GLU A 63 5.15 5.57 3.00
CA GLU A 63 4.85 4.50 2.03
C GLU A 63 3.63 3.71 2.51
N HIS A 64 2.56 3.75 1.71
CA HIS A 64 1.31 3.09 2.04
C HIS A 64 1.13 1.77 1.30
N TRP A 65 0.28 0.91 1.88
CA TRP A 65 -0.30 -0.20 1.15
C TRP A 65 -1.48 0.30 0.34
N ASN A 66 -1.50 -0.01 -0.95
CA ASN A 66 -2.71 0.10 -1.77
C ASN A 66 -3.52 -1.17 -1.59
N GLU A 67 -4.80 -1.06 -1.23
CA GLU A 67 -5.69 -2.20 -1.01
C GLU A 67 -6.74 -2.30 -2.13
N TYR A 68 -6.99 -3.52 -2.60
CA TYR A 68 -7.93 -3.82 -3.67
C TYR A 68 -8.85 -4.96 -3.24
N ALA A 69 -10.15 -4.70 -3.16
CA ALA A 69 -11.15 -5.75 -2.91
C ALA A 69 -11.41 -6.53 -4.20
N LEU A 70 -11.40 -7.86 -4.09
CA LEU A 70 -11.70 -8.76 -5.20
C LEU A 70 -13.16 -9.22 -5.16
N GLY A 71 -13.66 -9.72 -6.28
CA GLY A 71 -15.05 -10.16 -6.42
C GLY A 71 -15.43 -11.37 -5.55
N ASP A 72 -14.44 -12.11 -5.05
CA ASP A 72 -14.61 -13.24 -4.14
C ASP A 72 -14.52 -12.85 -2.65
N GLY A 73 -14.39 -11.55 -2.36
CA GLY A 73 -14.26 -11.01 -1.00
C GLY A 73 -12.83 -11.00 -0.45
N ALA A 74 -11.84 -11.47 -1.21
CA ALA A 74 -10.43 -11.32 -0.85
C ALA A 74 -9.96 -9.86 -0.95
N THR A 75 -8.86 -9.55 -0.27
CA THR A 75 -8.16 -8.26 -0.41
C THR A 75 -6.74 -8.49 -0.90
N VAL A 76 -6.36 -7.81 -1.99
CA VAL A 76 -4.97 -7.73 -2.43
C VAL A 76 -4.36 -6.43 -1.91
N ARG A 77 -3.19 -6.51 -1.28
CA ARG A 77 -2.40 -5.35 -0.88
C ARG A 77 -1.15 -5.26 -1.73
N VAL A 78 -0.84 -4.07 -2.23
CA VAL A 78 0.35 -3.80 -3.04
C VAL A 78 1.11 -2.62 -2.45
N ARG A 79 2.43 -2.76 -2.26
CA ARG A 79 3.31 -1.68 -1.83
C ARG A 79 4.56 -1.66 -2.71
N VAL A 80 4.93 -0.46 -3.17
CA VAL A 80 6.16 -0.24 -3.94
C VAL A 80 7.23 0.28 -2.97
N LEU A 81 8.39 -0.36 -2.98
CA LEU A 81 9.54 -0.02 -2.15
C LEU A 81 10.68 0.50 -3.05
N PRO A 82 11.06 1.78 -2.98
CA PRO A 82 12.23 2.30 -3.67
C PRO A 82 13.50 1.65 -3.10
N VAL A 83 14.41 1.22 -3.99
CA VAL A 83 15.70 0.61 -3.63
C VAL A 83 16.87 1.52 -4.04
N GLU A 84 16.73 2.22 -5.16
CA GLU A 84 17.76 3.14 -5.66
C GLU A 84 17.09 4.31 -6.41
N MET A 85 17.61 5.52 -6.18
CA MET A 85 17.23 6.71 -6.94
C MET A 85 18.39 7.14 -7.83
N LEU A 86 18.10 7.26 -9.13
CA LEU A 86 19.06 7.66 -10.16
C LEU A 86 18.58 8.95 -10.80
N VAL A 87 19.39 10.00 -10.70
CA VAL A 87 19.07 11.31 -11.27
C VAL A 87 19.82 11.48 -12.58
N ALA A 88 19.10 11.77 -13.67
CA ALA A 88 19.72 12.04 -14.95
C ALA A 88 20.49 13.35 -14.91
N THR A 89 21.75 13.31 -15.35
CA THR A 89 22.65 14.46 -15.25
C THR A 89 22.20 15.62 -16.14
N ARG A 90 21.78 15.31 -17.38
CA ARG A 90 21.43 16.29 -18.42
C ARG A 90 19.94 16.35 -18.77
N GLU A 91 19.19 15.27 -18.54
CA GLU A 91 17.78 15.21 -18.96
C GLU A 91 16.86 15.92 -17.97
N ARG A 92 15.94 16.73 -18.51
CA ARG A 92 14.91 17.44 -17.76
C ARG A 92 13.53 17.20 -18.37
N ASN A 93 12.47 17.30 -17.59
CA ASN A 93 11.09 17.33 -18.08
C ASN A 93 10.73 18.73 -18.62
N GLU A 94 9.50 18.92 -19.10
CA GLU A 94 9.01 20.20 -19.63
C GLU A 94 9.00 21.34 -18.59
N ALA A 95 8.89 21.01 -17.31
CA ALA A 95 8.95 21.97 -16.21
C ALA A 95 10.39 22.33 -15.79
N GLY A 96 11.41 21.69 -16.37
CA GLY A 96 12.82 21.89 -16.03
C GLY A 96 13.34 21.01 -14.88
N ASP A 97 12.52 20.11 -14.34
CA ASP A 97 12.93 19.19 -13.28
C ASP A 97 13.79 18.04 -13.83
N PRO A 98 14.76 17.52 -13.06
CA PRO A 98 15.54 16.36 -13.46
C PRO A 98 14.67 15.11 -13.68
N LEU A 99 14.97 14.38 -14.75
CA LEU A 99 14.44 13.04 -14.92
C LEU A 99 15.03 12.12 -13.85
N VAL A 100 14.17 11.47 -13.06
CA VAL A 100 14.56 10.51 -12.03
C VAL A 100 14.12 9.11 -12.44
N VAL A 101 15.03 8.16 -12.38
CA VAL A 101 14.77 6.74 -12.58
C VAL A 101 14.85 6.05 -11.22
N VAL A 102 13.78 5.37 -10.84
CA VAL A 102 13.68 4.69 -9.55
C VAL A 102 13.70 3.19 -9.77
N SER A 103 14.71 2.53 -9.23
CA SER A 103 14.68 1.08 -9.07
C SER A 103 13.83 0.74 -7.85
N ASN A 104 12.88 -0.18 -7.99
CA ASN A 104 11.96 -0.53 -6.93
C ASN A 104 11.72 -2.04 -6.85
N GLN A 105 11.22 -2.47 -5.69
CA GLN A 105 10.64 -3.77 -5.47
C GLN A 105 9.14 -3.61 -5.22
N VAL A 106 8.33 -4.53 -5.73
CA VAL A 106 6.88 -4.55 -5.47
C VAL A 106 6.56 -5.70 -4.54
N LEU A 107 6.00 -5.39 -3.37
CA LEU A 107 5.45 -6.37 -2.45
C LEU A 107 3.96 -6.53 -2.72
N VAL A 108 3.52 -7.78 -2.84
CA VAL A 108 2.11 -8.14 -3.05
C VAL A 108 1.69 -9.13 -1.96
N GLN A 109 0.56 -8.86 -1.30
CA GLN A 109 -0.06 -9.75 -0.34
C GLN A 109 -1.50 -10.06 -0.77
N TYR A 110 -1.87 -11.34 -0.70
CA TYR A 110 -3.24 -11.79 -0.89
C TYR A 110 -3.83 -12.18 0.46
N LEU A 111 -4.93 -11.54 0.84
CA LEU A 111 -5.65 -11.83 2.08
C LEU A 111 -6.95 -12.54 1.73
N ARG A 112 -7.10 -13.77 2.22
CA ARG A 112 -8.34 -14.54 2.07
C ARG A 112 -9.51 -13.75 2.69
N PRO A 113 -10.73 -13.80 2.12
CA PRO A 113 -11.93 -13.34 2.82
C PRO A 113 -12.00 -13.97 4.20
N GLU A 114 -12.37 -13.19 5.22
CA GLU A 114 -12.62 -13.78 6.53
C GLU A 114 -13.88 -14.66 6.40
N GLU A 115 -13.67 -15.97 6.44
CA GLU A 115 -14.75 -16.93 6.59
C GLU A 115 -15.52 -16.51 7.84
N GLY A 116 -16.81 -16.20 7.68
CA GLY A 116 -17.65 -15.83 8.81
C GLY A 116 -17.52 -16.93 9.86
N THR A 117 -16.92 -16.60 11.00
CA THR A 117 -17.02 -17.45 12.18
C THR A 117 -18.51 -17.67 12.41
N GLU A 118 -18.99 -18.88 12.19
CA GLU A 118 -20.31 -19.32 12.65
C GLU A 118 -20.31 -19.14 14.18
N ASP A 119 -20.69 -17.94 14.62
CA ASP A 119 -21.03 -17.64 15.99
C ASP A 119 -22.30 -18.44 16.30
N GLU A 120 -22.14 -19.44 17.16
CA GLU A 120 -23.13 -20.14 17.98
C GLU A 120 -24.45 -20.56 17.31
N ARG A 121 -24.59 -21.87 17.11
CA ARG A 121 -25.88 -22.57 17.24
C ARG A 121 -25.85 -23.50 18.44
#